data_AF-S4MZ20-F1
#
_entry.id   AF-S4MZ20-F1
#
_cell.length_a   1.000
_cell.length_b   1.000
_cell.length_c   1.000
_cell.angle_alpha   90.00
_cell.angle_beta   90.00
_cell.angle_gamma   90.00
#
_symmetry.space_group_name_H-M   'P 1'
#
loop_
_entity.id
_entity.type
_entity.pdbx_description
1 polymer ?
#
loop_
_entity_poly.entity_id
_entity_poly.type
_entity_poly.pdbx_seq_one_letter_code
_entity_poly.pdbx_strand_id
1 'polypeptide(L)' 'MEGVGLLLAIDPILDMIRTATNVAGQALIPVLVSARENLLDREAYATADGSSLDEPREAQAEQVPAAA' A
#
# COMPACT_ATOMS: atom_id res chain seq x y z
N MET A 1 -11.05 38.78 -4.71
CA MET A 1 -9.82 37.99 -4.42
C MET A 1 -9.86 37.29 -3.05
N GLU A 2 -10.89 37.49 -2.21
CA GLU A 2 -10.94 36.90 -0.86
C GLU A 2 -11.26 35.38 -0.84
N GLY A 3 -11.95 34.85 -1.86
CA GLY A 3 -12.26 33.41 -1.95
C GLY A 3 -11.05 32.49 -2.22
N VAL A 4 -9.96 33.03 -2.78
CA VAL A 4 -8.71 32.27 -3.00
C VAL A 4 -7.96 32.06 -1.68
N GLY A 5 -8.06 33.01 -0.74
CA GLY A 5 -7.42 32.92 0.56
C GLY A 5 -7.95 31.77 1.43
N LEU A 6 -9.25 31.46 1.32
CA LEU A 6 -9.85 30.34 2.05
C LEU A 6 -9.47 28.98 1.45
N LEU A 7 -9.30 28.88 0.14
CA LEU A 7 -8.83 27.66 -0.52
C LEU A 7 -7.34 27.40 -0.25
N LEU A 8 -6.51 28.44 -0.20
CA LEU A 8 -5.10 28.31 0.19
C LEU A 8 -4.94 27.85 1.64
N ALA A 9 -5.86 28.19 2.54
CA ALA A 9 -5.79 27.80 3.95
C ALA A 9 -5.91 26.27 4.17
N ILE A 10 -6.53 25.53 3.23
CA ILE A 10 -6.72 24.08 3.33
C ILE A 10 -5.77 23.26 2.43
N ASP A 11 -4.95 23.93 1.62
CA ASP A 11 -4.04 23.32 0.64
C ASP A 11 -3.14 22.22 1.25
N PRO A 12 -2.54 22.41 2.46
CA PRO A 12 -1.71 21.36 3.06
C PRO A 12 -2.49 20.08 3.42
N ILE A 13 -3.76 20.21 3.82
CA ILE A 13 -4.61 19.06 4.12
C ILE A 13 -4.96 18.31 2.83
N LEU A 14 -5.31 19.04 1.78
CA LEU A 14 -5.65 18.45 0.49
C LEU A 14 -4.44 17.75 -0.16
N ASP A 15 -3.24 18.28 0.02
CA ASP A 15 -2.00 17.64 -0.46
C ASP A 15 -1.67 16.35 0.29
N MET A 16 -1.89 16.32 1.62
CA MET A 16 -1.75 15.10 2.40
C MET A 16 -2.77 14.04 1.97
N ILE A 17 -4.03 14.43 1.74
CA ILE A 17 -5.07 13.53 1.22
C ILE A 17 -4.68 13.00 -0.16
N ARG A 18 -4.16 13.85 -1.05
CA ARG A 18 -3.69 13.44 -2.37
C ARG A 18 -2.59 12.39 -2.26
N THR A 19 -1.60 12.63 -1.39
CA THR A 19 -0.50 11.69 -1.16
C THR A 19 -1.00 10.37 -0.60
N ALA A 20 -1.82 10.42 0.45
CA ALA A 20 -2.39 9.23 1.07
C ALA A 20 -3.22 8.40 0.07
N THR A 21 -4.02 9.06 -0.76
CA THR A 21 -4.87 8.38 -1.76
C THR A 21 -4.04 7.73 -2.86
N ASN A 22 -2.99 8.40 -3.34
CA ASN A 22 -2.08 7.83 -4.33
C ASN A 22 -1.36 6.59 -3.78
N VAL A 23 -0.84 6.66 -2.56
CA VAL A 23 -0.16 5.53 -1.89
C VAL A 23 -1.13 4.39 -1.60
N ALA A 24 -2.33 4.69 -1.12
CA ALA A 24 -3.38 3.68 -0.90
C ALA A 24 -3.76 2.98 -2.21
N GLY A 25 -3.89 3.72 -3.31
CA GLY A 25 -4.13 3.15 -4.64
C GLY A 25 -3.00 2.22 -5.09
N GLN A 26 -1.74 2.60 -4.88
CA GLN A 26 -0.59 1.77 -5.22
C GLN A 26 -0.57 0.44 -4.46
N ALA A 27 -1.01 0.43 -3.21
CA ALA A 27 -1.13 -0.81 -2.43
C ALA A 27 -2.38 -1.64 -2.80
N LEU A 28 -3.52 -0.98 -3.01
CA LEU A 28 -4.81 -1.62 -3.25
C LEU A 28 -4.91 -2.28 -4.63
N ILE A 29 -4.46 -1.60 -5.68
CA ILE A 29 -4.69 -2.04 -7.06
C ILE A 29 -4.05 -3.40 -7.36
N PRO A 30 -2.79 -3.70 -6.99
CA PRO A 30 -2.19 -5.01 -7.19
C PRO A 30 -2.97 -6.14 -6.49
N VAL A 31 -3.38 -5.91 -5.24
CA VAL A 31 -4.17 -6.88 -4.47
C VAL A 31 -5.51 -7.15 -5.14
N LEU A 32 -6.18 -6.09 -5.59
CA LEU A 32 -7.46 -6.19 -6.28
C LEU A 32 -7.34 -6.97 -7.59
N VAL A 33 -6.38 -6.62 -8.45
CA VAL A 33 -6.17 -7.28 -9.74
C VAL A 33 -5.81 -8.75 -9.53
N SER A 34 -4.87 -9.06 -8.64
CA SER A 34 -4.50 -10.45 -8.33
C SER A 34 -5.69 -11.27 -7.80
N ALA A 35 -6.56 -10.67 -6.99
CA ALA A 35 -7.76 -11.35 -6.50
C ALA A 35 -8.78 -11.63 -7.62
N ARG A 36 -8.88 -10.76 -8.64
CA ARG A 36 -9.80 -10.89 -9.78
C ARG A 36 -9.32 -11.93 -10.78
N GLU A 37 -8.02 -11.97 -11.04
CA GLU A 37 -7.38 -12.92 -11.96
C GLU A 37 -7.07 -14.27 -11.31
N ASN A 38 -7.51 -14.48 -10.06
CA ASN A 38 -7.27 -15.71 -9.28
C ASN A 38 -5.78 -16.04 -9.08
N LEU A 39 -4.95 -14.99 -9.02
CA LEU A 39 -3.50 -15.04 -8.79
C LEU A 39 -3.12 -14.79 -7.33
N LEU A 40 -4.05 -14.26 -6.52
CA LEU A 40 -3.80 -13.97 -5.12
C LEU A 40 -3.85 -15.24 -4.27
N ASP A 41 -2.76 -15.55 -3.56
CA ASP A 41 -2.77 -16.52 -2.47
C ASP A 41 -3.58 -15.96 -1.30
N ARG A 42 -4.77 -16.56 -1.09
CA ARG A 42 -5.73 -16.08 -0.10
C ARG A 42 -5.38 -16.52 1.31
N GLU A 43 -4.74 -17.68 1.47
CA GLU A 43 -4.34 -18.17 2.78
C GLU A 43 -3.20 -17.30 3.31
N ALA A 44 -2.16 -17.12 2.49
CA ALA A 44 -1.04 -16.24 2.81
C ALA A 44 -1.48 -14.79 3.09
N TYR A 45 -2.44 -14.26 2.30
CA TYR A 45 -2.98 -12.92 2.53
C TYR A 45 -3.79 -12.82 3.84
N ALA A 46 -4.56 -13.84 4.20
CA ALA A 46 -5.42 -13.83 5.39
C ALA A 46 -4.63 -14.01 6.70
N THR A 47 -3.51 -14.72 6.64
CA THR A 47 -2.62 -14.92 7.78
C THR A 47 -1.51 -13.88 7.87
N ALA A 48 -1.40 -12.99 6.88
CA ALA A 48 -0.41 -11.92 6.89
C ALA A 48 -0.62 -11.01 8.10
N ASP A 49 0.34 -11.03 9.00
CA ASP A 49 0.51 -10.12 10.10
C ASP A 49 1.11 -8.80 9.59
N GLY A 50 0.53 -7.68 10.03
CA GLY A 50 1.01 -6.36 9.66
C GLY A 50 2.49 -6.25 10.04
N SER A 51 3.36 -5.96 9.08
CA SER A 51 4.81 -5.93 9.31
C SER A 51 5.11 -5.07 10.54
N SER A 52 5.69 -5.67 11.58
CA SER A 52 6.20 -4.93 12.73
C SER A 52 7.14 -3.86 12.20
N LEU A 53 6.75 -2.59 12.33
CA LEU A 53 7.58 -1.46 11.90
C LEU A 53 8.76 -1.23 12.87
N ASP A 54 8.69 -1.86 14.05
CA ASP A 54 9.66 -1.75 15.14
C ASP A 54 10.74 -2.84 15.11
N GLU A 55 10.56 -3.92 14.33
CA GLU A 55 11.54 -5.00 14.23
C GLU A 55 12.29 -4.99 12.88
N PRO A 56 13.63 -4.96 12.89
CA PRO A 56 14.39 -5.12 11.66
C PRO A 56 14.10 -6.49 11.06
N ARG A 57 13.56 -6.48 9.84
CA ARG A 57 13.29 -7.71 9.07
C ARG A 57 14.61 -8.45 8.84
N GLU A 58 14.86 -9.50 9.60
CA GLU A 58 15.82 -10.52 9.20
C GLU A 58 15.29 -11.12 7.89
N ALA A 59 15.99 -10.86 6.79
CA ALA A 59 15.63 -11.40 5.49
C ALA A 59 15.67 -12.92 5.56
N GLN A 60 14.52 -13.56 5.77
CA GLN A 60 14.39 -14.99 5.57
C GLN A 60 14.62 -15.21 4.07
N ALA A 61 15.76 -15.84 3.76
CA ALA A 61 16.15 -16.14 2.40
C ALA A 61 15.03 -16.93 1.73
N GLU A 62 14.39 -16.29 0.75
CA GLU A 62 13.44 -16.90 -0.15
C GLU A 62 14.12 -18.11 -0.80
N GLN A 63 13.80 -19.32 -0.32
CA GLN A 63 14.23 -20.55 -0.95
C GLN A 63 13.49 -20.66 -2.27
N VAL A 64 14.05 -20.06 -3.32
CA VAL A 64 13.65 -20.33 -4.68
C VAL A 64 13.95 -21.82 -4.93
N PRO A 65 12.95 -22.68 -5.18
CA PRO A 65 13.25 -24.07 -5.50
C PRO A 65 14.06 -24.06 -6.80
N ALA A 66 15.30 -24.53 -6.71
CA ALA A 66 16.13 -24.79 -7.87
C ALA A 66 15.40 -25.82 -8.73
N ALA A 67 14.90 -25.40 -9.89
CA ALA A 67 14.36 -26.30 -10.90
C ALA A 67 15.46 -27.31 -11.28
N ALA A 68 15.17 -28.58 -11.03
CA ALA A 68 15.97 -29.73 -11.45
C ALA A 68 15.67 -30.11 -12.90
#